data_AF-A0A936PAF4-F1
#
_entry.id   AF-A0A936PAF4-F1
#
_cell.length_a   1.000
_cell.length_b   1.000
_cell.length_c   1.000
_cell.angle_alpha   90.00
_cell.angle_beta   90.00
_cell.angle_gamma   90.00
#
_symmetry.space_group_name_H-M   'P 1'
#
loop_
_entity.id
_entity.type
_entity.pdbx_description
1 polymer ?
#
loop_
_entity_poly.entity_id
_entity_poly.type
_entity_poly.pdbx_seq_one_letter_code
_entity_poly.pdbx_strand_id
1 'polypeptide(L)'
;MAATGLDDPARTAAGWYDRVAGARRATMPGEADPPAQPMASLAAFVELALADARELLILVSGDDILPELSNALDMSIRPLCLVLPEADFARGVAMRATLTLLRSRLWRDGDDSRTPPWMEQRRRLDAHPSRWREAQSWMANAAADKSAPPAFAALFPVQIMPAAAWDAALARPDAITLLFRCDAPADINADPARMLRLGSQGSRSTGVSLALADETTPLLLERTRLTQDIADLELELASVQGELADFMRDYYQRVGALMAEHDALQASLAAREAARRPDDAGLRAEAAERRAQAEESATETNRFADAISADAPAFNPERETKQMFRRLAQQIHPDRAVDEADRDWRTQLMAEANRAYRHGDCRGLREIAALWDEQPASRRGGGRPGASMLEAQLKRLRARLVRIEGELHRLFGSQLYELFIAARQARRQNRDLLGEMATRLEAAIAALHRAGS
;
A
#
# COMPACT_ATOMS: atom_id res chain seq x y z
N MET A 1 -25.13 29.91 -29.46
CA MET A 1 -24.95 29.20 -28.18
C MET A 1 -24.19 27.91 -28.47
N ALA A 2 -22.86 27.99 -28.49
CA ALA A 2 -21.98 26.83 -28.57
C ALA A 2 -21.54 26.52 -27.14
N ALA A 3 -21.83 25.31 -26.66
CA ALA A 3 -21.31 24.82 -25.39
C ALA A 3 -19.78 24.76 -25.50
N THR A 4 -19.10 25.68 -24.84
CA THR A 4 -17.66 25.65 -24.56
C THR A 4 -17.35 24.31 -23.92
N GLY A 5 -16.65 23.43 -24.65
CA GLY A 5 -16.25 22.12 -24.18
C GLY A 5 -15.42 22.27 -22.90
N LEU A 6 -15.91 21.70 -21.80
CA LEU A 6 -15.10 21.54 -20.62
C LEU A 6 -13.83 20.74 -20.99
N ASP A 7 -12.71 21.21 -20.48
CA ASP A 7 -11.39 20.64 -20.73
C ASP A 7 -11.33 19.24 -20.09
N ASP A 8 -11.39 18.21 -20.91
CA ASP A 8 -11.31 16.80 -20.50
C ASP A 8 -9.86 16.49 -20.09
N PRO A 9 -9.59 16.14 -18.81
CA PRO A 9 -8.24 15.86 -18.32
C PRO A 9 -7.49 14.82 -19.14
N ALA A 10 -8.18 13.78 -19.64
CA ALA A 10 -7.56 12.72 -20.43
C ALA A 10 -7.09 13.22 -21.79
N ARG A 11 -7.92 14.04 -22.46
CA ARG A 11 -7.57 14.66 -23.74
C ARG A 11 -6.40 15.64 -23.59
N THR A 12 -6.41 16.44 -22.52
CA THR A 12 -5.31 17.36 -22.21
C THR A 12 -4.01 16.61 -21.98
N ALA A 13 -4.05 15.54 -21.19
CA ALA A 13 -2.90 14.67 -20.93
C ALA A 13 -2.34 14.05 -22.22
N ALA A 14 -3.20 13.53 -23.10
CA ALA A 14 -2.79 12.98 -24.38
C ALA A 14 -2.07 14.02 -25.26
N GLY A 15 -2.64 15.24 -25.34
CA GLY A 15 -2.04 16.34 -26.10
C GLY A 15 -0.69 16.81 -25.54
N TRP A 16 -0.46 16.68 -24.23
CA TRP A 16 0.85 16.89 -23.63
C TRP A 16 1.81 15.75 -23.94
N TYR A 17 1.36 14.51 -23.80
CA TYR A 17 2.17 13.32 -23.99
C TYR A 17 2.71 13.22 -25.42
N ASP A 18 1.88 13.48 -26.44
CA ASP A 18 2.28 13.49 -27.85
C ASP A 18 3.42 14.48 -28.18
N ARG A 19 3.58 15.55 -27.37
CA ARG A 19 4.65 16.54 -27.57
C ARG A 19 6.01 16.01 -27.12
N VAL A 20 6.04 15.15 -26.11
CA VAL A 20 7.26 14.72 -25.40
C VAL A 20 7.57 13.22 -25.53
N ALA A 21 6.63 12.41 -26.00
CA ALA A 21 6.81 10.95 -26.13
C ALA A 21 7.77 10.56 -27.27
N GLY A 22 7.86 11.36 -28.33
CA GLY A 22 8.63 11.08 -29.53
C GLY A 22 10.08 11.61 -29.53
N ALA A 23 10.93 11.05 -30.39
CA ALA A 23 12.30 11.52 -30.61
C ALA A 23 12.31 12.76 -31.52
N ARG A 24 11.94 13.91 -30.98
CA ARG A 24 12.12 15.21 -31.65
C ARG A 24 13.43 15.84 -31.18
N ARG A 25 14.06 16.68 -32.01
CA ARG A 25 15.12 17.57 -31.52
C ARG A 25 14.47 18.87 -31.06
N ALA A 26 14.69 19.24 -29.81
CA ALA A 26 14.28 20.53 -29.27
C ALA A 26 15.48 21.19 -28.57
N THR A 27 15.60 22.51 -28.72
CA THR A 27 16.61 23.30 -28.00
C THR A 27 16.09 23.84 -26.68
N MET A 28 14.76 23.91 -26.51
CA MET A 28 14.08 24.39 -25.32
C MET A 28 12.96 23.41 -24.92
N PRO A 29 12.61 23.33 -23.63
CA PRO A 29 11.43 22.61 -23.18
C PRO A 29 10.16 23.06 -23.91
N GLY A 30 9.23 22.14 -24.14
CA GLY A 30 7.89 22.52 -24.58
C GLY A 30 7.17 23.32 -23.49
N GLU A 31 6.26 24.21 -23.87
CA GLU A 31 5.43 24.98 -22.94
C GLU A 31 3.94 24.71 -23.20
N ALA A 32 3.16 24.65 -22.13
CA ALA A 32 1.71 24.64 -22.18
C ALA A 32 1.13 25.35 -20.95
N ASP A 33 -0.05 25.94 -21.12
CA ASP A 33 -0.81 26.52 -20.02
C ASP A 33 -1.36 25.41 -19.10
N PRO A 34 -1.49 25.67 -17.78
CA PRO A 34 -2.11 24.73 -16.88
C PRO A 34 -3.61 24.65 -17.21
N PRO A 35 -4.21 23.45 -17.26
CA PRO A 35 -5.60 23.29 -17.63
C PRO A 35 -6.50 23.62 -16.44
N ALA A 36 -7.82 23.66 -16.68
CA ALA A 36 -8.79 23.91 -15.62
C ALA A 36 -8.71 22.88 -14.47
N GLN A 37 -8.36 21.63 -14.79
CA GLN A 37 -8.21 20.52 -13.84
C GLN A 37 -6.77 19.99 -13.87
N PRO A 38 -5.79 20.71 -13.30
CA PRO A 38 -4.37 20.40 -13.45
C PRO A 38 -4.00 19.05 -12.83
N MET A 39 -4.49 18.75 -11.62
CA MET A 39 -4.14 17.49 -10.93
C MET A 39 -4.70 16.26 -11.64
N ALA A 40 -5.95 16.33 -12.11
CA ALA A 40 -6.55 15.25 -12.89
C ALA A 40 -5.81 15.02 -14.22
N SER A 41 -5.36 16.10 -14.88
CA SER A 41 -4.62 16.01 -16.14
C SER A 41 -3.21 15.45 -15.93
N LEU A 42 -2.54 15.84 -14.85
CA LEU A 42 -1.24 15.25 -14.45
C LEU A 42 -1.38 13.77 -14.13
N ALA A 43 -2.42 13.36 -13.39
CA ALA A 43 -2.67 11.96 -13.08
C ALA A 43 -2.92 11.13 -14.35
N ALA A 44 -3.75 11.63 -15.26
CA ALA A 44 -3.98 10.98 -16.56
C ALA A 44 -2.69 10.90 -17.40
N PHE A 45 -1.81 11.90 -17.33
CA PHE A 45 -0.51 11.87 -18.00
C PHE A 45 0.40 10.78 -17.42
N VAL A 46 0.40 10.61 -16.09
CA VAL A 46 1.14 9.53 -15.42
C VAL A 46 0.65 8.16 -15.88
N GLU A 47 -0.66 7.97 -16.00
CA GLU A 47 -1.25 6.73 -16.52
C GLU A 47 -0.80 6.42 -17.95
N LEU A 48 -0.83 7.40 -18.85
CA LEU A 48 -0.37 7.26 -20.24
C LEU A 48 1.11 6.87 -20.31
N ALA A 49 1.97 7.57 -19.58
CA ALA A 49 3.40 7.28 -19.58
C ALA A 49 3.72 5.88 -19.03
N LEU A 50 3.04 5.46 -17.96
CA LEU A 50 3.21 4.12 -17.39
C LEU A 50 2.70 3.03 -18.33
N ALA A 51 1.60 3.26 -19.05
CA ALA A 51 1.09 2.32 -20.05
C ALA A 51 2.11 2.08 -21.18
N ASP A 52 2.86 3.11 -21.57
CA ASP A 52 3.94 3.05 -22.56
C ASP A 52 5.32 2.68 -21.99
N ALA A 53 5.37 2.23 -20.73
CA ALA A 53 6.61 1.89 -20.02
C ALA A 53 7.65 3.03 -19.97
N ARG A 54 7.20 4.29 -19.96
CA ARG A 54 8.06 5.47 -19.84
C ARG A 54 8.28 5.83 -18.37
N GLU A 55 9.49 6.30 -18.08
CA GLU A 55 9.84 6.86 -16.79
C GLU A 55 9.48 8.35 -16.74
N LEU A 56 9.02 8.82 -15.59
CA LEU A 56 8.64 10.21 -15.37
C LEU A 56 9.40 10.82 -14.20
N LEU A 57 9.81 12.08 -14.39
CA LEU A 57 10.21 13.00 -13.34
C LEU A 57 9.24 14.19 -13.34
N ILE A 58 8.51 14.39 -12.27
CA ILE A 58 7.59 15.52 -12.11
C ILE A 58 8.15 16.43 -11.03
N LEU A 59 8.57 17.63 -11.43
CA LEU A 59 8.96 18.68 -10.52
C LEU A 59 7.79 19.64 -10.31
N VAL A 60 7.49 19.97 -9.07
CA VAL A 60 6.44 20.94 -8.69
C VAL A 60 7.04 22.15 -7.99
N SER A 61 6.24 23.21 -7.80
CA SER A 61 6.69 24.44 -7.14
C SER A 61 6.99 24.28 -5.65
N GLY A 62 6.33 23.34 -4.95
CA GLY A 62 6.44 23.19 -3.50
C GLY A 62 5.69 21.98 -2.95
N ASP A 63 5.86 21.72 -1.65
CA ASP A 63 5.21 20.63 -0.90
C ASP A 63 3.68 20.78 -0.82
N ASP A 64 3.15 21.98 -1.06
CA ASP A 64 1.72 22.31 -0.98
C ASP A 64 0.86 21.57 -2.02
N ILE A 65 1.43 21.25 -3.19
CA ILE A 65 0.74 20.59 -4.30
C ILE A 65 0.78 19.06 -4.16
N LEU A 66 1.79 18.50 -3.48
CA LEU A 66 2.02 17.06 -3.42
C LEU A 66 0.81 16.26 -2.90
N PRO A 67 0.10 16.69 -1.83
CA PRO A 67 -1.06 15.95 -1.35
C PRO A 67 -2.20 15.89 -2.36
N GLU A 68 -2.45 16.99 -3.08
CA GLU A 68 -3.52 17.06 -4.07
C GLU A 68 -3.19 16.18 -5.28
N LEU A 69 -1.95 16.27 -5.78
CA LEU A 69 -1.46 15.44 -6.88
C LEU A 69 -1.49 13.96 -6.51
N SER A 70 -0.99 13.60 -5.33
CA SER A 70 -0.99 12.21 -4.84
C SER A 70 -2.40 11.64 -4.72
N ASN A 71 -3.39 12.47 -4.33
CA ASN A 71 -4.79 12.07 -4.29
C ASN A 71 -5.43 11.87 -5.67
N ALA A 72 -4.98 12.61 -6.68
CA ALA A 72 -5.48 12.51 -8.05
C ALA A 72 -4.96 11.27 -8.79
N LEU A 73 -3.78 10.75 -8.41
CA LEU A 73 -3.23 9.52 -8.98
C LEU A 73 -4.17 8.33 -8.77
N ASP A 74 -4.31 7.51 -9.81
CA ASP A 74 -5.07 6.28 -9.68
C ASP A 74 -4.45 5.35 -8.63
N MET A 75 -5.33 4.85 -7.77
CA MET A 75 -4.96 4.08 -6.60
C MET A 75 -4.20 2.80 -6.98
N SER A 76 -4.44 2.18 -8.13
CA SER A 76 -3.80 0.94 -8.58
C SER A 76 -2.33 1.15 -8.96
N ILE A 77 -1.98 2.28 -9.57
CA ILE A 77 -0.61 2.62 -10.00
C ILE A 77 0.15 3.49 -9.00
N ARG A 78 -0.51 4.03 -7.98
CA ARG A 78 0.13 4.90 -6.99
C ARG A 78 1.38 4.33 -6.31
N PRO A 79 1.49 3.01 -6.02
CA PRO A 79 2.74 2.43 -5.50
C PRO A 79 3.92 2.46 -6.49
N LEU A 80 3.67 2.78 -7.76
CA LEU A 80 4.69 3.02 -8.80
C LEU A 80 5.15 4.48 -8.84
N CYS A 81 4.45 5.37 -8.11
CA CYS A 81 4.68 6.81 -8.07
C CYS A 81 5.28 7.21 -6.73
N LEU A 82 6.58 7.45 -6.71
CA LEU A 82 7.28 7.90 -5.51
C LEU A 82 7.11 9.42 -5.36
N VAL A 83 6.43 9.84 -4.30
CA VAL A 83 6.26 11.26 -3.93
C VAL A 83 7.27 11.62 -2.84
N LEU A 84 8.25 12.46 -3.17
CA LEU A 84 9.32 12.89 -2.27
C LEU A 84 9.09 14.36 -1.85
N PRO A 85 8.76 14.61 -0.58
CA PRO A 85 8.68 15.96 -0.04
C PRO A 85 10.07 16.60 0.13
N GLU A 86 10.14 17.89 0.43
CA GLU A 86 11.43 18.58 0.61
C GLU A 86 12.19 18.10 1.85
N ALA A 87 11.51 18.03 3.00
CA ALA A 87 12.14 17.69 4.28
C ALA A 87 12.70 16.26 4.33
N ASP A 88 13.93 16.08 4.79
CA ASP A 88 14.66 14.79 4.73
C ASP A 88 13.98 13.67 5.52
N PHE A 89 13.57 13.95 6.77
CA PHE A 89 12.81 13.00 7.58
C PHE A 89 11.51 12.55 6.89
N ALA A 90 10.87 13.50 6.24
CA ALA A 90 9.63 13.30 5.50
C ALA A 90 9.83 12.47 4.22
N ARG A 91 10.98 12.59 3.55
CA ARG A 91 11.39 11.72 2.44
C ARG A 91 11.59 10.28 2.89
N GLY A 92 12.27 10.07 4.01
CA GLY A 92 12.43 8.74 4.63
C GLY A 92 11.08 8.06 4.86
N VAL A 93 10.14 8.79 5.44
CA VAL A 93 8.76 8.32 5.68
C VAL A 93 8.04 7.96 4.37
N ALA A 94 8.00 8.88 3.39
CA ALA A 94 7.28 8.65 2.14
C ALA A 94 7.87 7.48 1.33
N MET A 95 9.19 7.34 1.32
CA MET A 95 9.89 6.22 0.68
C MET A 95 9.48 4.88 1.29
N ARG A 96 9.47 4.75 2.64
CA ARG A 96 9.06 3.50 3.31
C ARG A 96 7.62 3.14 3.06
N ALA A 97 6.72 4.10 3.18
CA ALA A 97 5.30 3.89 2.92
C ALA A 97 5.10 3.37 1.48
N THR A 98 5.73 4.02 0.50
CA THR A 98 5.62 3.65 -0.93
C THR A 98 6.26 2.28 -1.21
N LEU A 99 7.44 1.98 -0.64
CA LEU A 99 8.08 0.67 -0.78
C LEU A 99 7.25 -0.45 -0.12
N THR A 100 6.59 -0.17 1.00
CA THR A 100 5.71 -1.12 1.70
C THR A 100 4.49 -1.44 0.85
N LEU A 101 3.85 -0.42 0.29
CA LEU A 101 2.74 -0.57 -0.67
C LEU A 101 3.18 -1.35 -1.90
N LEU A 102 4.34 -1.03 -2.47
CA LEU A 102 4.91 -1.72 -3.63
C LEU A 102 5.13 -3.20 -3.32
N ARG A 103 5.83 -3.52 -2.21
CA ARG A 103 6.09 -4.90 -1.76
C ARG A 103 4.81 -5.70 -1.66
N SER A 104 3.79 -5.13 -1.02
CA SER A 104 2.51 -5.82 -0.81
C SER A 104 1.83 -6.18 -2.13
N ARG A 105 1.81 -5.24 -3.08
CA ARG A 105 1.05 -5.40 -4.32
C ARG A 105 1.75 -6.19 -5.41
N LEU A 106 3.08 -6.24 -5.42
CA LEU A 106 3.85 -7.03 -6.40
C LEU A 106 3.39 -8.49 -6.48
N TRP A 107 3.00 -9.06 -5.34
CA TRP A 107 2.63 -10.47 -5.24
C TRP A 107 1.12 -10.71 -5.32
N ARG A 108 0.30 -9.68 -5.46
CA ARG A 108 -1.14 -9.84 -5.67
C ARG A 108 -1.48 -10.34 -7.09
N ASP A 109 -2.63 -11.00 -7.22
CA ASP A 109 -3.35 -11.55 -8.39
C ASP A 109 -4.69 -10.82 -8.53
N GLY A 110 -4.74 -9.53 -8.18
CA GLY A 110 -5.85 -8.70 -8.62
C GLY A 110 -5.73 -8.43 -10.12
N ASP A 111 -6.81 -8.05 -10.76
CA ASP A 111 -6.82 -7.63 -12.17
C ASP A 111 -5.76 -6.54 -12.43
N ASP A 112 -5.66 -5.58 -11.48
CA ASP A 112 -4.71 -4.47 -11.51
C ASP A 112 -3.23 -4.90 -11.60
N SER A 113 -2.82 -6.00 -10.96
CA SER A 113 -1.40 -6.42 -10.93
C SER A 113 -0.94 -7.14 -12.20
N ARG A 114 -1.87 -7.39 -13.13
CA ARG A 114 -1.61 -7.97 -14.46
C ARG A 114 -1.53 -6.91 -15.56
N THR A 115 -1.74 -5.64 -15.21
CA THR A 115 -1.66 -4.54 -16.17
C THR A 115 -0.22 -4.32 -16.64
N PRO A 116 -0.01 -3.73 -17.84
CA PRO A 116 1.32 -3.44 -18.37
C PRO A 116 2.26 -2.69 -17.40
N PRO A 117 1.81 -1.65 -16.66
CA PRO A 117 2.67 -0.96 -15.68
C PRO A 117 3.25 -1.88 -14.60
N TRP A 118 2.47 -2.84 -14.11
CA TRP A 118 2.93 -3.77 -13.07
C TRP A 118 3.86 -4.86 -13.61
N MET A 119 3.66 -5.29 -14.86
CA MET A 119 4.61 -6.18 -15.55
C MET A 119 5.95 -5.49 -15.76
N GLU A 120 5.94 -4.22 -16.19
CA GLU A 120 7.14 -3.40 -16.32
C GLU A 120 7.85 -3.24 -14.99
N GLN A 121 7.09 -2.97 -13.94
CA GLN A 121 7.65 -2.79 -12.61
C GLN A 121 8.38 -4.04 -12.11
N ARG A 122 7.83 -5.24 -12.35
CA ARG A 122 8.53 -6.49 -12.01
C ARG A 122 9.84 -6.60 -12.77
N ARG A 123 9.84 -6.33 -14.08
CA ARG A 123 11.06 -6.34 -14.91
C ARG A 123 12.11 -5.35 -14.38
N ARG A 124 11.69 -4.17 -13.96
CA ARG A 124 12.55 -3.15 -13.34
C ARG A 124 13.20 -3.64 -12.05
N LEU A 125 12.44 -4.32 -11.18
CA LEU A 125 12.97 -4.86 -9.93
C LEU A 125 13.92 -6.04 -10.18
N ASP A 126 13.60 -6.89 -11.16
CA ASP A 126 14.49 -7.99 -11.59
C ASP A 126 15.80 -7.48 -12.17
N ALA A 127 15.79 -6.31 -12.82
CA ALA A 127 17.00 -5.62 -13.28
C ALA A 127 17.82 -4.98 -12.13
N HIS A 128 17.25 -4.85 -10.93
CA HIS A 128 17.88 -4.19 -9.77
C HIS A 128 17.80 -5.03 -8.48
N PRO A 129 18.25 -6.30 -8.48
CA PRO A 129 18.01 -7.23 -7.38
C PRO A 129 18.76 -6.85 -6.09
N SER A 130 19.95 -6.28 -6.17
CA SER A 130 20.71 -5.80 -5.00
C SER A 130 19.99 -4.65 -4.32
N ARG A 131 19.63 -3.62 -5.09
CA ARG A 131 18.91 -2.44 -4.61
C ARG A 131 17.56 -2.78 -4.02
N TRP A 132 16.82 -3.72 -4.63
CA TRP A 132 15.55 -4.20 -4.07
C TRP A 132 15.76 -4.93 -2.72
N ARG A 133 16.82 -5.72 -2.58
CA ARG A 133 17.16 -6.40 -1.32
C ARG A 133 17.59 -5.40 -0.23
N GLU A 134 18.39 -4.41 -0.60
CA GLU A 134 18.80 -3.32 0.29
C GLU A 134 17.60 -2.50 0.78
N ALA A 135 16.68 -2.14 -0.12
CA ALA A 135 15.46 -1.43 0.23
C ALA A 135 14.59 -2.24 1.20
N GLN A 136 14.48 -3.56 1.02
CA GLN A 136 13.76 -4.43 1.94
C GLN A 136 14.43 -4.53 3.32
N SER A 137 15.76 -4.61 3.36
CA SER A 137 16.51 -4.57 4.62
C SER A 137 16.35 -3.24 5.35
N TRP A 138 16.38 -2.12 4.60
CA TRP A 138 16.18 -0.79 5.16
C TRP A 138 14.78 -0.60 5.74
N MET A 139 13.73 -1.08 5.06
CA MET A 139 12.36 -1.08 5.60
C MET A 139 12.24 -1.88 6.90
N ALA A 140 12.94 -3.01 7.03
CA ALA A 140 12.92 -3.84 8.23
C ALA A 140 13.60 -3.18 9.44
N ASN A 141 14.64 -2.38 9.20
CA ASN A 141 15.49 -1.76 10.22
C ASN A 141 15.14 -0.28 10.49
N ALA A 142 14.04 0.22 9.94
CA ALA A 142 13.67 1.63 9.84
C ALA A 142 13.50 2.38 11.18
N ALA A 143 13.50 1.69 12.32
CA ALA A 143 13.58 2.34 13.62
C ALA A 143 14.94 3.04 13.85
N ALA A 144 16.00 2.65 13.12
CA ALA A 144 17.37 3.13 13.30
C ALA A 144 17.82 4.20 12.29
N ASP A 145 17.29 4.19 11.05
CA ASP A 145 17.73 5.09 9.98
C ASP A 145 16.60 6.02 9.52
N LYS A 146 16.87 7.33 9.58
CA LYS A 146 15.89 8.37 9.24
C LYS A 146 15.97 8.83 7.79
N SER A 147 17.12 8.66 7.13
CA SER A 147 17.31 9.16 5.76
C SER A 147 17.10 8.02 4.76
N ALA A 148 16.34 8.30 3.69
CA ALA A 148 16.19 7.34 2.60
C ALA A 148 17.40 7.44 1.66
N PRO A 149 18.12 6.34 1.39
CA PRO A 149 19.12 6.30 0.34
C PRO A 149 18.53 6.77 -1.00
N PRO A 150 19.07 7.84 -1.64
CA PRO A 150 18.53 8.37 -2.90
C PRO A 150 18.45 7.32 -4.01
N ALA A 151 19.38 6.36 -3.99
CA ALA A 151 19.43 5.24 -4.93
C ALA A 151 18.11 4.45 -4.99
N PHE A 152 17.34 4.35 -3.91
CA PHE A 152 16.07 3.63 -3.90
C PHE A 152 15.01 4.26 -4.81
N ALA A 153 15.11 5.55 -5.11
CA ALA A 153 14.19 6.21 -6.04
C ALA A 153 14.22 5.60 -7.45
N ALA A 154 15.35 4.99 -7.85
CA ALA A 154 15.48 4.30 -9.14
C ALA A 154 14.58 3.05 -9.26
N LEU A 155 14.07 2.52 -8.13
CA LEU A 155 13.12 1.41 -8.13
C LEU A 155 11.72 1.83 -8.60
N PHE A 156 11.45 3.13 -8.74
CA PHE A 156 10.13 3.65 -9.10
C PHE A 156 10.16 4.26 -10.51
N PRO A 157 9.19 3.98 -11.40
CA PRO A 157 9.10 4.58 -12.72
C PRO A 157 8.77 6.06 -12.69
N VAL A 158 8.03 6.51 -11.68
CA VAL A 158 7.56 7.88 -11.55
C VAL A 158 8.10 8.46 -10.26
N GLN A 159 8.78 9.60 -10.36
CA GLN A 159 9.27 10.37 -9.22
C GLN A 159 8.63 11.76 -9.24
N ILE A 160 8.06 12.17 -8.12
CA ILE A 160 7.35 13.45 -7.96
C ILE A 160 7.96 14.19 -6.78
N MET A 161 8.44 15.42 -6.96
CA MET A 161 9.05 16.18 -5.87
C MET A 161 9.00 17.70 -6.13
N PRO A 162 9.14 18.54 -5.10
CA PRO A 162 9.41 19.96 -5.29
C PRO A 162 10.74 20.16 -6.00
N ALA A 163 10.85 21.18 -6.86
CA ALA A 163 12.12 21.51 -7.50
C ALA A 163 13.24 21.83 -6.49
N ALA A 164 12.88 22.33 -5.30
CA ALA A 164 13.82 22.57 -4.20
C ALA A 164 14.37 21.28 -3.56
N ALA A 165 13.68 20.16 -3.72
CA ALA A 165 14.10 18.85 -3.21
C ALA A 165 14.97 18.07 -4.21
N TRP A 166 15.29 18.67 -5.37
CA TRP A 166 16.09 18.05 -6.41
C TRP A 166 17.49 17.69 -5.91
N ASP A 167 17.94 16.50 -6.33
CA ASP A 167 19.28 15.98 -6.09
C ASP A 167 19.75 15.30 -7.38
N ALA A 168 20.98 15.59 -7.83
CA ALA A 168 21.55 14.98 -9.02
C ALA A 168 21.62 13.44 -8.94
N ALA A 169 21.64 12.84 -7.75
CA ALA A 169 21.53 11.39 -7.54
C ALA A 169 20.18 10.80 -7.98
N LEU A 170 19.14 11.64 -8.14
CA LEU A 170 17.80 11.28 -8.62
C LEU A 170 17.65 11.45 -10.14
N ALA A 171 18.71 11.86 -10.84
CA ALA A 171 18.65 12.17 -12.26
C ALA A 171 18.32 10.96 -13.13
N ARG A 172 17.48 11.19 -14.14
CA ARG A 172 17.03 10.19 -15.11
C ARG A 172 17.06 10.78 -16.53
N PRO A 173 18.19 10.69 -17.25
CA PRO A 173 18.36 11.37 -18.53
C PRO A 173 17.33 10.99 -19.58
N ASP A 174 16.87 9.73 -19.54
CA ASP A 174 15.90 9.20 -20.49
C ASP A 174 14.43 9.40 -20.09
N ALA A 175 14.16 9.88 -18.86
CA ALA A 175 12.80 10.11 -18.38
C ALA A 175 12.15 11.32 -19.06
N ILE A 176 10.82 11.27 -19.19
CA ILE A 176 10.03 12.47 -19.53
C ILE A 176 9.97 13.34 -18.29
N THR A 177 10.30 14.63 -18.44
CA THR A 177 10.32 15.57 -17.33
C THR A 177 9.19 16.58 -17.45
N LEU A 178 8.33 16.64 -16.42
CA LEU A 178 7.28 17.65 -16.30
C LEU A 178 7.67 18.69 -15.25
N LEU A 179 7.58 19.96 -15.60
CA LEU A 179 7.78 21.09 -14.70
C LEU A 179 6.42 21.75 -14.46
N PHE A 180 5.81 21.54 -13.30
CA PHE A 180 4.52 22.13 -12.96
C PHE A 180 4.71 23.38 -12.10
N ARG A 181 4.49 24.55 -12.71
CA ARG A 181 4.63 25.87 -12.07
C ARG A 181 5.99 26.13 -11.41
N CYS A 182 7.04 25.47 -11.91
CA CYS A 182 8.40 25.62 -11.44
C CYS A 182 9.39 25.70 -12.61
N ASP A 183 10.61 26.14 -12.31
CA ASP A 183 11.73 26.08 -13.23
C ASP A 183 12.51 24.77 -13.05
N ALA A 184 13.15 24.35 -14.14
CA ALA A 184 14.08 23.24 -14.10
C ALA A 184 15.30 23.63 -13.24
N PRO A 185 15.78 22.76 -12.33
CA PRO A 185 17.05 22.94 -11.64
C PRO A 185 18.18 23.18 -12.65
N ALA A 186 19.17 24.01 -12.30
CA ALA A 186 20.23 24.41 -13.23
C ALA A 186 21.12 23.23 -13.67
N ASP A 187 21.23 22.21 -12.83
CA ASP A 187 22.02 21.00 -13.02
C ASP A 187 21.19 19.81 -13.53
N ILE A 188 19.92 20.02 -13.91
CA ILE A 188 19.09 18.95 -14.45
C ILE A 188 19.65 18.45 -15.78
N ASN A 189 20.03 17.17 -15.81
CA ASN A 189 20.48 16.50 -17.03
C ASN A 189 19.31 15.75 -17.68
N ALA A 190 18.45 16.49 -18.38
CA ALA A 190 17.30 15.96 -19.10
C ALA A 190 17.29 16.43 -20.57
N ASP A 191 16.78 15.60 -21.48
CA ASP A 191 16.61 15.96 -22.89
C ASP A 191 15.49 17.01 -23.04
N PRO A 192 15.76 18.25 -23.52
CA PRO A 192 14.75 19.28 -23.69
C PRO A 192 13.56 18.84 -24.56
N ALA A 193 13.75 17.91 -25.48
CA ALA A 193 12.67 17.36 -26.31
C ALA A 193 11.67 16.50 -25.52
N ARG A 194 12.07 16.01 -24.34
CA ARG A 194 11.25 15.24 -23.40
C ARG A 194 10.81 16.08 -22.20
N MET A 195 11.04 17.38 -22.24
CA MET A 195 10.66 18.31 -21.17
C MET A 195 9.41 19.10 -21.55
N LEU A 196 8.45 19.16 -20.63
CA LEU A 196 7.26 20.01 -20.76
C LEU A 196 7.04 20.84 -19.50
N ARG A 197 6.97 22.15 -19.69
CA ARG A 197 6.63 23.13 -18.66
C ARG A 197 5.15 23.45 -18.72
N LEU A 198 4.49 23.35 -17.56
CA LEU A 198 3.07 23.57 -17.36
C LEU A 198 2.87 24.79 -16.46
N GLY A 199 2.51 25.92 -17.09
CA GLY A 199 2.36 27.22 -16.46
C GLY A 199 3.66 27.97 -16.23
N SER A 200 3.59 29.30 -16.40
CA SER A 200 4.64 30.21 -15.96
C SER A 200 4.64 30.32 -14.44
N GLN A 201 5.73 30.80 -13.83
CA GLN A 201 5.57 31.46 -12.54
C GLN A 201 4.50 32.55 -12.75
N GLY A 202 3.31 32.34 -12.19
CA GLY A 202 2.55 33.49 -11.73
C GLY A 202 3.53 34.23 -10.84
N SER A 203 3.84 35.48 -11.23
CA SER A 203 4.47 36.50 -10.40
C SER A 203 4.46 36.04 -8.95
N ARG A 204 5.63 35.92 -8.29
CA ARG A 204 5.66 36.20 -6.84
C ARG A 204 4.69 37.35 -6.66
N SER A 205 3.55 37.13 -6.02
CA SER A 205 2.70 38.24 -5.64
C SER A 205 3.59 39.03 -4.71
N THR A 206 4.25 40.04 -5.26
CA THR A 206 4.93 41.12 -4.57
C THR A 206 3.80 41.93 -3.97
N GLY A 207 3.18 41.35 -2.94
CA GLY A 207 1.83 41.67 -2.53
C GLY A 207 1.29 40.82 -1.39
N VAL A 208 2.13 40.05 -0.68
CA VAL A 208 1.96 39.85 0.76
C VAL A 208 3.34 39.97 1.36
N SER A 209 3.60 41.15 1.94
CA SER A 209 4.64 41.35 2.94
C SER A 209 4.74 40.12 3.83
N LEU A 210 5.97 39.74 4.21
CA LEU A 210 6.30 38.84 5.32
C LEU A 210 5.42 39.12 6.56
N ALA A 211 4.18 38.64 6.53
CA ALA A 211 3.33 38.47 7.68
C ALA A 211 3.81 37.14 8.24
N LEU A 212 4.78 37.21 9.16
CA LEU A 212 5.21 36.15 10.08
C LEU A 212 4.89 34.76 9.55
N ALA A 213 5.85 34.09 8.89
CA ALA A 213 5.71 32.73 8.38
C ALA A 213 4.87 31.90 9.35
N ASP A 214 3.63 31.62 8.98
CA ASP A 214 2.70 30.97 9.87
C ASP A 214 3.22 29.56 10.13
N GLU A 215 3.83 29.37 11.30
CA GLU A 215 4.52 28.16 11.75
C GLU A 215 3.61 26.93 11.66
N THR A 216 2.29 27.12 11.58
CA THR A 216 1.34 26.02 11.43
C THR A 216 1.20 25.50 9.99
N THR A 217 1.61 26.28 8.98
CA THR A 217 1.48 25.89 7.55
C THR A 217 2.30 24.63 7.22
N PRO A 218 3.59 24.55 7.56
CA PRO A 218 4.39 23.34 7.35
C PRO A 218 3.80 22.13 8.10
N LEU A 219 3.31 22.35 9.33
CA LEU A 219 2.70 21.29 10.15
C LEU A 219 1.40 20.76 9.53
N LEU A 220 0.59 21.63 8.92
CA LEU A 220 -0.64 21.25 8.22
C LEU A 220 -0.35 20.44 6.95
N LEU A 221 0.67 20.83 6.19
CA LEU A 221 1.11 20.09 5.00
C LEU A 221 1.62 18.71 5.40
N GLU A 222 2.48 18.62 6.41
CA GLU A 222 2.97 17.34 6.92
C GLU A 222 1.83 16.46 7.43
N ARG A 223 0.89 17.03 8.20
CA ARG A 223 -0.26 16.30 8.73
C ARG A 223 -1.11 15.73 7.60
N THR A 224 -1.34 16.51 6.55
CA THR A 224 -2.12 16.09 5.38
C THR A 224 -1.44 14.93 4.67
N ARG A 225 -0.13 15.02 4.41
CA ARG A 225 0.64 13.94 3.79
C ARG A 225 0.64 12.66 4.64
N LEU A 226 0.99 12.76 5.92
CA LEU A 226 1.01 11.60 6.81
C LEU A 226 -0.37 10.94 6.92
N THR A 227 -1.44 11.72 6.91
CA THR A 227 -2.81 11.18 6.91
C THR A 227 -3.11 10.39 5.64
N GLN A 228 -2.63 10.86 4.48
CA GLN A 228 -2.77 10.12 3.22
C GLN A 228 -1.99 8.81 3.26
N ASP A 229 -0.71 8.86 3.65
CA ASP A 229 0.16 7.69 3.76
C ASP A 229 -0.45 6.65 4.72
N ILE A 230 -0.96 7.09 5.87
CA ILE A 230 -1.66 6.24 6.84
C ILE A 230 -2.91 5.64 6.22
N ALA A 231 -3.78 6.43 5.57
CA ALA A 231 -5.00 5.88 4.96
C ALA A 231 -4.70 4.84 3.88
N ASP A 232 -3.63 5.02 3.11
CA ASP A 232 -3.18 4.04 2.12
C ASP A 232 -2.70 2.74 2.77
N LEU A 233 -1.90 2.85 3.83
CA LEU A 233 -1.38 1.70 4.56
C LEU A 233 -2.46 1.00 5.39
N GLU A 234 -3.45 1.72 5.93
CA GLU A 234 -4.63 1.14 6.60
C GLU A 234 -5.48 0.35 5.59
N LEU A 235 -5.74 0.91 4.41
CA LEU A 235 -6.42 0.20 3.33
C LEU A 235 -5.64 -1.05 2.94
N GLU A 236 -4.33 -0.93 2.82
CA GLU A 236 -3.45 -2.04 2.48
C GLU A 236 -3.47 -3.14 3.54
N LEU A 237 -3.33 -2.78 4.82
CA LEU A 237 -3.41 -3.69 5.95
C LEU A 237 -4.74 -4.43 6.00
N ALA A 238 -5.85 -3.69 5.92
CA ALA A 238 -7.19 -4.28 5.92
C ALA A 238 -7.40 -5.22 4.71
N SER A 239 -6.77 -4.91 3.57
CA SER A 239 -6.82 -5.76 2.38
C SER A 239 -6.04 -7.05 2.54
N VAL A 240 -4.80 -6.98 3.05
CA VAL A 240 -3.99 -8.17 3.33
C VAL A 240 -4.69 -9.06 4.36
N GLN A 241 -5.26 -8.47 5.41
CA GLN A 241 -6.01 -9.22 6.42
C GLN A 241 -7.24 -9.91 5.84
N GLY A 242 -8.00 -9.25 4.96
CA GLY A 242 -9.13 -9.85 4.26
C GLY A 242 -8.72 -11.02 3.36
N GLU A 243 -7.68 -10.82 2.54
CA GLU A 243 -7.13 -11.87 1.66
C GLU A 243 -6.61 -13.08 2.46
N LEU A 244 -5.92 -12.84 3.57
CA LEU A 244 -5.43 -13.90 4.45
C LEU A 244 -6.56 -14.64 5.17
N ALA A 245 -7.61 -13.93 5.60
CA ALA A 245 -8.76 -14.57 6.24
C ALA A 245 -9.48 -15.52 5.27
N ASP A 246 -9.65 -15.12 4.01
CA ASP A 246 -10.20 -15.95 2.95
C ASP A 246 -9.31 -17.16 2.64
N PHE A 247 -8.00 -16.94 2.52
CA PHE A 247 -7.05 -18.02 2.30
C PHE A 247 -7.05 -19.03 3.45
N MET A 248 -7.09 -18.54 4.70
CA MET A 248 -7.18 -19.39 5.89
C MET A 248 -8.45 -20.23 5.88
N ARG A 249 -9.58 -19.64 5.47
CA ARG A 249 -10.83 -20.38 5.32
C ARG A 249 -10.68 -21.55 4.34
N ASP A 250 -10.14 -21.29 3.14
CA ASP A 250 -9.88 -22.30 2.11
C ASP A 250 -8.89 -23.37 2.60
N TYR A 251 -7.84 -22.95 3.31
CA TYR A 251 -6.83 -23.83 3.90
C TYR A 251 -7.43 -24.80 4.94
N TYR A 252 -8.14 -24.31 5.96
CA TYR A 252 -8.70 -25.22 6.97
C TYR A 252 -9.82 -26.10 6.42
N GLN A 253 -10.61 -25.60 5.47
CA GLN A 253 -11.64 -26.40 4.80
C GLN A 253 -11.05 -27.59 4.03
N ARG A 254 -9.91 -27.41 3.36
CA ARG A 254 -9.31 -28.45 2.51
C ARG A 254 -8.24 -29.28 3.20
N VAL A 255 -7.45 -28.67 4.07
CA VAL A 255 -6.20 -29.25 4.61
C VAL A 255 -6.29 -29.44 6.12
N GLY A 256 -6.93 -28.54 6.85
CA GLY A 256 -6.96 -28.55 8.32
C GLY A 256 -7.49 -29.85 8.91
N ALA A 257 -8.65 -30.32 8.45
CA ALA A 257 -9.25 -31.58 8.92
C ALA A 257 -8.36 -32.79 8.64
N LEU A 258 -7.74 -32.85 7.45
CA LEU A 258 -6.83 -33.93 7.06
C LEU A 258 -5.55 -33.93 7.91
N MET A 259 -5.02 -32.76 8.26
CA MET A 259 -3.85 -32.67 9.16
C MET A 259 -4.19 -33.19 10.56
N ALA A 260 -5.33 -32.78 11.12
CA ALA A 260 -5.76 -33.25 12.43
C ALA A 260 -5.97 -34.78 12.45
N GLU A 261 -6.57 -35.34 11.39
CA GLU A 261 -6.73 -36.79 11.24
C GLU A 261 -5.38 -37.50 11.12
N HIS A 262 -4.48 -37.00 10.27
CA HIS A 262 -3.15 -37.56 10.10
C HIS A 262 -2.38 -37.60 11.43
N ASP A 263 -2.36 -36.50 12.17
CA ASP A 263 -1.64 -36.41 13.45
C ASP A 263 -2.26 -37.32 14.52
N ALA A 264 -3.60 -37.42 14.56
CA ALA A 264 -4.30 -38.35 15.44
C ALA A 264 -3.94 -39.83 15.15
N LEU A 265 -3.83 -40.20 13.88
CA LEU A 265 -3.40 -41.55 13.48
C LEU A 265 -1.95 -41.82 13.86
N GLN A 266 -1.04 -40.86 13.64
CA GLN A 266 0.35 -40.99 14.08
C GLN A 266 0.46 -41.13 15.60
N ALA A 267 -0.29 -40.34 16.37
CA ALA A 267 -0.35 -40.47 17.82
C ALA A 267 -0.86 -41.85 18.25
N SER A 268 -1.91 -42.35 17.60
CA SER A 268 -2.46 -43.69 17.89
C SER A 268 -1.48 -44.82 17.59
N LEU A 269 -0.70 -44.71 16.51
CA LEU A 269 0.33 -45.69 16.14
C LEU A 269 1.52 -45.65 17.11
N ALA A 270 2.04 -44.46 17.42
CA ALA A 270 3.13 -44.29 18.37
C ALA A 270 2.74 -44.80 19.77
N ALA A 271 1.51 -44.52 20.22
CA ALA A 271 0.99 -45.03 21.49
C ALA A 271 0.89 -46.57 21.51
N ARG A 272 0.43 -47.19 20.42
CA ARG A 272 0.39 -48.65 20.28
C ARG A 272 1.79 -49.26 20.35
N GLU A 273 2.78 -48.63 19.71
CA GLU A 273 4.14 -49.13 19.70
C GLU A 273 4.82 -48.98 21.07
N ALA A 274 4.64 -47.85 21.74
CA ALA A 274 5.09 -47.65 23.12
C ALA A 274 4.45 -48.65 24.10
N ALA A 275 3.17 -49.00 23.90
CA ALA A 275 2.49 -50.01 24.72
C ALA A 275 3.04 -51.43 24.51
N ARG A 276 3.52 -51.76 23.30
CA ARG A 276 4.19 -53.05 23.03
C ARG A 276 5.57 -53.14 23.68
N ARG A 277 6.25 -52.01 23.85
CA ARG A 277 7.60 -51.92 24.44
C ARG A 277 7.65 -50.86 25.56
N PRO A 278 7.05 -51.13 26.73
CA PRO A 278 6.91 -50.14 27.80
C PRO A 278 8.24 -49.63 28.37
N ASP A 279 9.27 -50.48 28.33
CA ASP A 279 10.60 -50.16 28.87
C ASP A 279 11.41 -49.23 27.97
N ASP A 280 10.98 -49.04 26.71
CA ASP A 280 11.64 -48.13 25.78
C ASP A 280 11.22 -46.68 26.05
N ALA A 281 12.10 -45.94 26.71
CA ALA A 281 11.88 -44.54 27.03
C ALA A 281 11.75 -43.63 25.78
N GLY A 282 12.39 -44.00 24.67
CA GLY A 282 12.33 -43.25 23.42
C GLY A 282 10.93 -43.32 22.79
N LEU A 283 10.36 -44.51 22.69
CA LEU A 283 9.00 -44.70 22.16
C LEU A 283 7.93 -44.03 23.02
N ARG A 284 8.10 -44.03 24.35
CA ARG A 284 7.19 -43.31 25.25
C ARG A 284 7.27 -41.79 25.06
N ALA A 285 8.47 -41.24 24.86
CA ALA A 285 8.65 -39.82 24.60
C ALA A 285 8.04 -39.43 23.24
N GLU A 286 8.29 -40.22 22.19
CA GLU A 286 7.69 -40.00 20.86
C GLU A 286 6.16 -40.07 20.91
N ALA A 287 5.58 -41.07 21.58
CA ALA A 287 4.13 -41.15 21.72
C ALA A 287 3.51 -39.94 22.44
N ALA A 288 4.20 -39.40 23.45
CA ALA A 288 3.77 -38.19 24.14
C ALA A 288 3.86 -36.94 23.23
N GLU A 289 4.93 -36.81 22.45
CA GLU A 289 5.09 -35.72 21.47
C GLU A 289 4.02 -35.76 20.39
N ARG A 290 3.78 -36.93 19.78
CA ARG A 290 2.74 -37.11 18.76
C ARG A 290 1.34 -36.83 19.30
N ARG A 291 1.08 -37.21 20.55
CA ARG A 291 -0.18 -36.89 21.21
C ARG A 291 -0.35 -35.38 21.40
N ALA A 292 0.69 -34.68 21.89
CA ALA A 292 0.65 -33.23 22.03
C ALA A 292 0.40 -32.53 20.69
N GLN A 293 1.07 -32.98 19.62
CA GLN A 293 0.86 -32.48 18.26
C GLN A 293 -0.58 -32.70 17.76
N ALA A 294 -1.15 -33.88 17.98
CA ALA A 294 -2.53 -34.18 17.60
C ALA A 294 -3.57 -33.35 18.39
N GLU A 295 -3.32 -33.11 19.68
CA GLU A 295 -4.16 -32.24 20.50
C GLU A 295 -4.09 -30.78 20.03
N GLU A 296 -2.92 -30.29 19.64
CA GLU A 296 -2.70 -28.96 19.07
C GLU A 296 -3.44 -28.78 17.74
N SER A 297 -3.24 -29.68 16.78
CA SER A 297 -3.85 -29.59 15.45
C SER A 297 -5.38 -29.73 15.49
N ALA A 298 -5.92 -30.57 16.39
CA ALA A 298 -7.36 -30.67 16.64
C ALA A 298 -7.92 -29.38 17.25
N THR A 299 -7.23 -28.81 18.25
CA THR A 299 -7.65 -27.55 18.89
C THR A 299 -7.63 -26.39 17.89
N GLU A 300 -6.60 -26.32 17.05
CA GLU A 300 -6.49 -25.30 16.02
C GLU A 300 -7.61 -25.42 14.99
N THR A 301 -7.84 -26.62 14.46
CA THR A 301 -8.92 -26.87 13.47
C THR A 301 -10.29 -26.50 14.04
N ASN A 302 -10.58 -26.87 15.30
CA ASN A 302 -11.84 -26.51 15.96
C ASN A 302 -11.96 -25.01 16.18
N ARG A 303 -10.90 -24.33 16.65
CA ARG A 303 -10.90 -22.88 16.82
C ARG A 303 -11.22 -22.15 15.52
N PHE A 304 -10.67 -22.63 14.40
CA PHE A 304 -10.96 -22.05 13.09
C PHE A 304 -12.37 -22.39 12.61
N ALA A 305 -12.86 -23.61 12.83
CA ALA A 305 -14.24 -23.97 12.53
C ALA A 305 -15.25 -23.07 13.26
N ASP A 306 -15.01 -22.75 14.53
CA ASP A 306 -15.86 -21.86 15.33
C ASP A 306 -15.76 -20.38 14.88
N ALA A 307 -14.59 -19.95 14.41
CA ALA A 307 -14.34 -18.57 13.98
C ALA A 307 -14.83 -18.29 12.54
N ILE A 308 -14.99 -19.32 11.72
CA ILE A 308 -15.46 -19.19 10.34
C ILE A 308 -16.99 -19.18 10.34
N SER A 309 -17.57 -18.01 10.11
CA SER A 309 -18.94 -17.97 9.58
C SER A 309 -18.91 -18.54 8.17
N ALA A 310 -19.57 -19.68 7.95
CA ALA A 310 -19.68 -20.30 6.63
C ALA A 310 -20.32 -19.38 5.58
N ASP A 311 -21.09 -18.38 6.03
CA ASP A 311 -21.82 -17.42 5.19
C ASP A 311 -21.09 -16.08 4.98
N ALA A 312 -19.87 -15.91 5.52
CA ALA A 312 -19.12 -14.68 5.27
C ALA A 312 -18.77 -14.57 3.77
N PRO A 313 -19.07 -13.44 3.11
CA PRO A 313 -18.76 -13.27 1.70
C PRO A 313 -17.25 -13.31 1.47
N ALA A 314 -16.84 -13.81 0.30
CA ALA A 314 -15.45 -13.75 -0.10
C ALA A 314 -14.98 -12.28 -0.15
N PHE A 315 -13.79 -12.05 0.37
CA PHE A 315 -13.12 -10.77 0.34
C PHE A 315 -12.76 -10.38 -1.10
N ASN A 316 -13.65 -9.61 -1.73
CA ASN A 316 -13.44 -9.02 -3.04
C ASN A 316 -14.00 -7.59 -3.09
N PRO A 317 -13.45 -6.64 -2.34
CA PRO A 317 -13.95 -5.27 -2.34
C PRO A 317 -13.73 -4.63 -3.71
N GLU A 318 -14.82 -4.08 -4.25
CA GLU A 318 -14.80 -3.35 -5.51
C GLU A 318 -13.93 -2.07 -5.42
N ARG A 319 -13.56 -1.54 -6.60
CA ARG A 319 -12.76 -0.32 -6.70
C ARG A 319 -13.42 0.86 -5.96
N GLU A 320 -14.75 0.98 -6.04
CA GLU A 320 -15.50 2.02 -5.32
C GLU A 320 -15.36 1.87 -3.81
N THR A 321 -15.53 0.65 -3.28
CA THR A 321 -15.41 0.34 -1.83
C THR A 321 -14.03 0.72 -1.30
N LYS A 322 -12.96 0.38 -2.04
CA LYS A 322 -11.57 0.75 -1.68
C LYS A 322 -11.37 2.27 -1.65
N GLN A 323 -11.88 2.98 -2.67
CA GLN A 323 -11.80 4.44 -2.71
C GLN A 323 -12.57 5.10 -1.57
N MET A 324 -13.78 4.62 -1.28
CA MET A 324 -14.62 5.13 -0.20
C MET A 324 -13.93 4.94 1.15
N PHE A 325 -13.44 3.74 1.44
CA PHE A 325 -12.71 3.45 2.67
C PHE A 325 -11.49 4.36 2.83
N ARG A 326 -10.67 4.50 1.78
CA ARG A 326 -9.49 5.36 1.79
C ARG A 326 -9.84 6.81 2.13
N ARG A 327 -10.86 7.38 1.46
CA ARG A 327 -11.29 8.78 1.70
C ARG A 327 -11.82 8.94 3.11
N LEU A 328 -12.64 8.00 3.58
CA LEU A 328 -13.21 8.02 4.91
C LEU A 328 -12.11 7.95 5.98
N ALA A 329 -11.18 7.00 5.86
CA ALA A 329 -10.04 6.84 6.76
C ALA A 329 -9.21 8.13 6.90
N GLN A 330 -9.01 8.88 5.81
CA GLN A 330 -8.32 10.18 5.89
C GLN A 330 -9.07 11.19 6.77
N GLN A 331 -10.40 11.16 6.77
CA GLN A 331 -11.24 12.11 7.52
C GLN A 331 -11.36 11.71 8.99
N ILE A 332 -11.70 10.45 9.26
CA ILE A 332 -12.09 9.96 10.59
C ILE A 332 -10.93 9.40 11.42
N HIS A 333 -9.68 9.53 10.97
CA HIS A 333 -8.55 8.91 11.68
C HIS A 333 -8.43 9.40 13.14
N PRO A 334 -8.33 8.50 14.15
CA PRO A 334 -8.34 8.87 15.56
C PRO A 334 -7.13 9.72 15.99
N ASP A 335 -5.99 9.63 15.29
CA ASP A 335 -4.81 10.43 15.64
C ASP A 335 -4.92 11.90 15.24
N ARG A 336 -5.90 12.24 14.38
CA ARG A 336 -6.28 13.63 14.07
C ARG A 336 -7.19 14.24 15.13
N ALA A 337 -7.52 13.53 16.20
CA ALA A 337 -8.45 14.02 17.21
C ALA A 337 -7.92 15.26 17.92
N VAL A 338 -8.83 16.11 18.38
CA VAL A 338 -8.50 17.34 19.15
C VAL A 338 -8.55 17.11 20.66
N ASP A 339 -9.35 16.15 21.12
CA ASP A 339 -9.49 15.72 22.52
C ASP A 339 -9.77 14.21 22.58
N GLU A 340 -9.90 13.67 23.80
CA GLU A 340 -10.10 12.23 24.01
C GLU A 340 -11.49 11.75 23.60
N ALA A 341 -12.53 12.57 23.75
CA ALA A 341 -13.89 12.20 23.35
C ALA A 341 -14.02 12.10 21.82
N ASP A 342 -13.40 13.02 21.09
CA ASP A 342 -13.25 12.98 19.63
C ASP A 342 -12.41 11.75 19.21
N ARG A 343 -11.36 11.42 19.97
CA ARG A 343 -10.54 10.23 19.73
C ARG A 343 -11.32 8.93 19.88
N ASP A 344 -12.10 8.77 20.94
CA ASP A 344 -12.92 7.58 21.19
C ASP A 344 -13.95 7.38 20.09
N TRP A 345 -14.66 8.45 19.71
CA TRP A 345 -15.65 8.38 18.66
C TRP A 345 -15.04 8.04 17.30
N ARG A 346 -13.92 8.68 16.92
CA ARG A 346 -13.17 8.34 15.70
C ARG A 346 -12.64 6.91 15.71
N THR A 347 -12.23 6.42 16.87
CA THR A 347 -11.79 5.02 17.04
C THR A 347 -12.94 4.06 16.74
N GLN A 348 -14.13 4.36 17.24
CA GLN A 348 -15.33 3.58 16.92
C GLN A 348 -15.65 3.63 15.42
N LEU A 349 -15.71 4.82 14.81
CA LEU A 349 -15.99 4.95 13.37
C LEU A 349 -14.95 4.21 12.52
N MET A 350 -13.67 4.29 12.88
CA MET A 350 -12.60 3.60 12.15
C MET A 350 -12.72 2.08 12.29
N ALA A 351 -13.11 1.57 13.46
CA ALA A 351 -13.36 0.15 13.66
C ALA A 351 -14.55 -0.34 12.82
N GLU A 352 -15.63 0.45 12.75
CA GLU A 352 -16.80 0.16 11.91
C GLU A 352 -16.46 0.23 10.42
N ALA A 353 -15.68 1.21 9.99
CA ALA A 353 -15.20 1.34 8.61
C ALA A 353 -14.33 0.15 8.20
N ASN A 354 -13.41 -0.29 9.07
CA ASN A 354 -12.61 -1.50 8.85
C ASN A 354 -13.47 -2.77 8.75
N ARG A 355 -14.56 -2.86 9.54
CA ARG A 355 -15.50 -3.97 9.44
C ARG A 355 -16.24 -3.94 8.10
N ALA A 356 -16.82 -2.81 7.73
CA ALA A 356 -17.57 -2.64 6.49
C ALA A 356 -16.67 -2.94 5.27
N TYR A 357 -15.44 -2.41 5.25
CA TYR A 357 -14.47 -2.67 4.19
C TYR A 357 -14.15 -4.16 4.02
N ARG A 358 -13.89 -4.88 5.13
CA ARG A 358 -13.60 -6.32 5.08
C ARG A 358 -14.78 -7.18 4.60
N HIS A 359 -16.00 -6.67 4.68
CA HIS A 359 -17.19 -7.34 4.16
C HIS A 359 -17.57 -6.85 2.74
N GLY A 360 -16.76 -5.98 2.12
CA GLY A 360 -17.11 -5.37 0.84
C GLY A 360 -18.31 -4.42 0.90
N ASP A 361 -18.74 -4.01 2.10
CA ASP A 361 -19.95 -3.24 2.34
C ASP A 361 -19.74 -1.74 2.03
N CYS A 362 -19.85 -1.41 0.75
CA CYS A 362 -19.74 -0.02 0.31
C CYS A 362 -20.87 0.86 0.87
N ARG A 363 -22.06 0.29 1.11
CA ARG A 363 -23.19 1.03 1.67
C ARG A 363 -22.91 1.42 3.12
N GLY A 364 -22.44 0.50 3.95
CA GLY A 364 -22.04 0.78 5.33
C GLY A 364 -20.96 1.86 5.40
N LEU A 365 -19.98 1.86 4.49
CA LEU A 365 -18.99 2.96 4.42
C LEU A 365 -19.63 4.33 4.10
N ARG A 366 -20.63 4.38 3.22
CA ARG A 366 -21.38 5.63 2.93
C ARG A 366 -22.21 6.08 4.13
N GLU A 367 -22.81 5.16 4.88
CA GLU A 367 -23.58 5.48 6.09
C GLU A 367 -22.67 6.04 7.20
N ILE A 368 -21.47 5.48 7.38
CA ILE A 368 -20.47 6.02 8.32
C ILE A 368 -20.00 7.41 7.89
N ALA A 369 -19.78 7.62 6.58
CA ALA A 369 -19.42 8.93 6.05
C ALA A 369 -20.54 9.97 6.29
N ALA A 370 -21.80 9.59 6.08
CA ALA A 370 -22.95 10.46 6.36
C ALA A 370 -23.04 10.81 7.86
N LEU A 371 -22.85 9.83 8.76
CA LEU A 371 -22.83 10.06 10.21
C LEU A 371 -21.72 11.04 10.63
N TRP A 372 -20.56 10.99 9.97
CA TRP A 372 -19.49 11.96 10.14
C TRP A 372 -19.88 13.36 9.64
N ASP A 373 -20.55 13.42 8.48
CA ASP A 373 -21.03 14.65 7.84
C ASP A 373 -22.29 15.28 8.47
N GLU A 374 -22.94 14.62 9.42
CA GLU A 374 -24.06 15.21 10.19
C GLU A 374 -23.59 15.97 11.44
N GLN A 375 -22.29 15.92 11.75
CA GLN A 375 -21.79 16.39 13.05
C GLN A 375 -21.60 17.90 13.11
N PRO A 376 -21.83 18.54 14.27
CA PRO A 376 -21.68 19.98 14.42
C PRO A 376 -20.29 20.46 14.00
N ALA A 377 -20.22 21.62 13.32
CA ALA A 377 -18.95 22.21 12.88
C ALA A 377 -17.94 22.44 14.03
N SER A 378 -18.44 22.59 15.27
CA SER A 378 -17.62 22.65 16.49
C SER A 378 -16.82 21.36 16.77
N ARG A 379 -17.36 20.19 16.41
CA ARG A 379 -16.66 18.89 16.47
C ARG A 379 -15.75 18.64 15.27
N ARG A 380 -15.96 19.33 14.14
CA ARG A 380 -15.07 19.27 12.98
C ARG A 380 -13.80 20.13 13.12
N GLY A 381 -13.67 20.87 14.22
CA GLY A 381 -12.54 21.78 14.45
C GLY A 381 -12.61 23.01 13.55
N GLY A 382 -13.67 23.81 13.67
CA GLY A 382 -13.93 24.99 12.83
C GLY A 382 -12.93 26.15 12.94
N GLY A 383 -11.83 26.00 13.70
CA GLY A 383 -10.72 26.95 13.76
C GLY A 383 -9.41 26.30 13.32
N ARG A 384 -8.47 27.08 12.78
CA ARG A 384 -7.13 26.59 12.45
C ARG A 384 -6.48 26.06 13.75
N PRO A 385 -6.08 24.77 13.81
CA PRO A 385 -5.47 24.23 15.00
C PRO A 385 -4.18 24.99 15.36
N GLY A 386 -3.95 25.24 16.64
CA GLY A 386 -2.70 25.82 17.11
C GLY A 386 -1.51 24.89 16.89
N ALA A 387 -0.30 25.45 16.81
CA ALA A 387 0.93 24.69 16.54
C ALA A 387 1.13 23.51 17.50
N SER A 388 0.94 23.70 18.81
CA SER A 388 1.09 22.64 19.82
C SER A 388 0.13 21.45 19.62
N MET A 389 -1.10 21.73 19.20
CA MET A 389 -2.07 20.68 18.86
C MET A 389 -1.65 19.92 17.60
N LEU A 390 -1.16 20.63 16.57
CA LEU A 390 -0.66 20.00 15.34
C LEU A 390 0.57 19.14 15.62
N GLU A 391 1.51 19.60 16.44
CA GLU A 391 2.67 18.81 16.85
C GLU A 391 2.27 17.54 17.60
N ALA A 392 1.28 17.63 18.50
CA ALA A 392 0.73 16.46 19.19
C ALA A 392 0.06 15.47 18.21
N GLN A 393 -0.72 15.97 17.24
CA GLN A 393 -1.31 15.15 16.18
C GLN A 393 -0.23 14.49 15.32
N LEU A 394 0.78 15.24 14.88
CA LEU A 394 1.89 14.73 14.08
C LEU A 394 2.68 13.65 14.83
N LYS A 395 2.94 13.83 16.13
CA LYS A 395 3.59 12.81 16.96
C LYS A 395 2.78 11.51 16.95
N ARG A 396 1.46 11.59 17.09
CA ARG A 396 0.58 10.41 17.03
C ARG A 396 0.55 9.77 15.64
N LEU A 397 0.39 10.56 14.57
CA LEU A 397 0.39 10.07 13.19
C LEU A 397 1.72 9.38 12.83
N ARG A 398 2.86 9.99 13.16
CA ARG A 398 4.18 9.37 12.95
C ARG A 398 4.29 8.03 13.71
N ALA A 399 3.80 7.95 14.94
CA ALA A 399 3.79 6.69 15.70
C ALA A 399 2.85 5.64 15.08
N ARG A 400 1.67 6.02 14.59
CA ARG A 400 0.76 5.11 13.88
C ARG A 400 1.38 4.58 12.61
N LEU A 401 2.03 5.42 11.83
CA LEU A 401 2.68 5.02 10.59
C LEU A 401 3.68 3.89 10.86
N VAL A 402 4.61 4.09 11.80
CA VAL A 402 5.59 3.06 12.20
C VAL A 402 4.90 1.79 12.67
N ARG A 403 3.78 1.91 13.41
CA ARG A 403 3.00 0.77 13.88
C ARG A 403 2.38 -0.02 12.73
N ILE A 404 1.76 0.63 11.74
CA ILE A 404 1.16 -0.04 10.58
C ILE A 404 2.26 -0.69 9.72
N GLU A 405 3.37 0.01 9.48
CA GLU A 405 4.53 -0.54 8.76
C GLU A 405 5.04 -1.83 9.45
N GLY A 406 5.14 -1.82 10.78
CA GLY A 406 5.51 -3.00 11.57
C GLY A 406 4.46 -4.11 11.59
N GLU A 407 3.17 -3.78 11.55
CA GLU A 407 2.07 -4.75 11.40
C GLU A 407 2.15 -5.44 10.02
N LEU A 408 2.28 -4.68 8.94
CA LEU A 408 2.46 -5.19 7.58
C LEU A 408 3.73 -6.04 7.46
N HIS A 409 4.86 -5.59 8.02
CA HIS A 409 6.11 -6.34 7.97
C HIS A 409 5.99 -7.70 8.68
N ARG A 410 5.37 -7.74 9.87
CA ARG A 410 5.12 -8.99 10.59
C ARG A 410 4.19 -9.92 9.82
N LEU A 411 3.15 -9.38 9.18
CA LEU A 411 2.27 -10.17 8.32
C LEU A 411 3.05 -10.76 7.14
N PHE A 412 3.84 -9.95 6.44
CA PHE A 412 4.62 -10.41 5.28
C PHE A 412 5.75 -11.38 5.60
N GLY A 413 6.22 -11.40 6.86
CA GLY A 413 7.21 -12.35 7.34
C GLY A 413 6.61 -13.60 8.02
N SER A 414 5.29 -13.76 8.01
CA SER A 414 4.63 -14.92 8.61
C SER A 414 4.64 -16.13 7.68
N GLN A 415 4.76 -17.33 8.25
CA GLN A 415 4.67 -18.60 7.49
C GLN A 415 3.33 -18.72 6.73
N LEU A 416 2.25 -18.20 7.32
CA LEU A 416 0.96 -18.12 6.65
C LEU A 416 1.03 -17.30 5.36
N TYR A 417 1.67 -16.14 5.40
CA TYR A 417 1.82 -15.30 4.23
C TYR A 417 2.74 -15.96 3.18
N GLU A 418 3.80 -16.65 3.60
CA GLU A 418 4.64 -17.44 2.70
C GLU A 418 3.84 -18.52 1.96
N LEU A 419 3.01 -19.29 2.68
CA LEU A 419 2.12 -20.28 2.08
C LEU A 419 1.08 -19.64 1.15
N PHE A 420 0.51 -18.51 1.56
CA PHE A 420 -0.42 -17.72 0.73
C PHE A 420 0.24 -17.31 -0.61
N ILE A 421 1.46 -16.78 -0.58
CA ILE A 421 2.20 -16.42 -1.79
C ILE A 421 2.52 -17.65 -2.63
N ALA A 422 2.94 -18.76 -2.03
CA ALA A 422 3.22 -20.01 -2.74
C ALA A 422 1.98 -20.56 -3.45
N ALA A 423 0.82 -20.57 -2.77
CA ALA A 423 -0.45 -21.00 -3.35
C ALA A 423 -0.86 -20.11 -4.53
N ARG A 424 -0.63 -18.79 -4.40
CA ARG A 424 -0.90 -17.81 -5.45
C ARG A 424 0.00 -17.99 -6.66
N GLN A 425 1.29 -18.23 -6.44
CA GLN A 425 2.24 -18.55 -7.51
C GLN A 425 1.88 -19.85 -8.23
N ALA A 426 1.45 -20.88 -7.50
CA ALA A 426 0.95 -22.12 -8.09
C ALA A 426 -0.29 -21.86 -8.96
N ARG A 427 -1.26 -21.06 -8.49
CA ARG A 427 -2.45 -20.68 -9.26
C ARG A 427 -2.10 -19.97 -10.57
N ARG A 428 -1.08 -19.10 -10.60
CA ARG A 428 -0.56 -18.50 -11.84
C ARG A 428 -0.02 -19.52 -12.85
N GLN A 429 0.44 -20.66 -12.37
CA GLN A 429 0.91 -21.77 -13.18
C GLN A 429 -0.20 -22.80 -13.47
N ASN A 430 -1.47 -22.43 -13.25
CA ASN A 430 -2.65 -23.31 -13.33
C ASN A 430 -2.55 -24.56 -12.42
N ARG A 431 -1.93 -24.42 -11.24
CA ARG A 431 -1.81 -25.45 -10.22
C ARG A 431 -2.60 -25.09 -8.96
N ASP A 432 -3.17 -26.11 -8.31
CA ASP A 432 -3.87 -25.96 -7.03
C ASP A 432 -2.99 -26.52 -5.90
N LEU A 433 -2.20 -25.65 -5.24
CA LEU A 433 -1.29 -26.08 -4.17
C LEU A 433 -2.04 -26.69 -2.98
N LEU A 434 -3.17 -26.11 -2.58
CA LEU A 434 -3.93 -26.62 -1.43
C LEU A 434 -4.57 -27.98 -1.76
N GLY A 435 -5.06 -28.14 -2.99
CA GLY A 435 -5.52 -29.44 -3.48
C GLY A 435 -4.40 -30.49 -3.51
N GLU A 436 -3.22 -30.15 -4.02
CA GLU A 436 -2.05 -31.04 -4.01
C GLU A 436 -1.63 -31.43 -2.58
N MET A 437 -1.70 -30.51 -1.62
CA MET A 437 -1.43 -30.79 -0.20
C MET A 437 -2.46 -31.76 0.38
N ALA A 438 -3.75 -31.53 0.12
CA ALA A 438 -4.82 -32.40 0.58
C ALA A 438 -4.66 -33.83 0.04
N THR A 439 -4.43 -34.01 -1.28
CA THR A 439 -4.20 -35.33 -1.88
C THR A 439 -2.99 -36.06 -1.28
N ARG A 440 -1.91 -35.34 -0.94
CA ARG A 440 -0.74 -35.95 -0.27
C ARG A 440 -1.07 -36.41 1.14
N LEU A 441 -1.84 -35.63 1.89
CA LEU A 441 -2.29 -36.00 3.24
C LEU A 441 -3.23 -37.21 3.20
N GLU A 442 -4.19 -37.23 2.28
CA GLU A 442 -5.08 -38.39 2.08
C GLU A 442 -4.28 -39.67 1.79
N ALA A 443 -3.26 -39.59 0.93
CA ALA A 443 -2.39 -40.73 0.63
C ALA A 443 -1.58 -41.18 1.86
N ALA A 444 -1.10 -40.23 2.68
CA ALA A 444 -0.38 -40.52 3.92
C ALA A 444 -1.29 -41.16 4.97
N ILE A 445 -2.50 -40.63 5.18
CA ILE A 445 -3.54 -41.19 6.05
C ILE A 445 -3.86 -42.64 5.63
N ALA A 446 -4.10 -42.86 4.33
CA ALA A 446 -4.36 -44.20 3.81
C ALA A 446 -3.19 -45.16 4.04
N ALA A 447 -1.94 -44.69 3.97
CA ALA A 447 -0.76 -45.49 4.30
C ALA A 447 -0.67 -45.83 5.79
N LEU A 448 -0.97 -44.88 6.67
CA LEU A 448 -1.01 -45.11 8.13
C LEU A 448 -2.10 -46.11 8.51
N HIS A 449 -3.28 -46.05 7.88
CA HIS A 449 -4.33 -47.07 8.08
C HIS A 449 -3.87 -48.48 7.67
N ARG A 450 -3.14 -48.60 6.55
CA ARG A 450 -2.57 -49.89 6.12
C ARG A 450 -1.46 -50.39 7.05
N ALA A 451 -0.64 -49.51 7.61
CA ALA A 451 0.42 -49.87 8.55
C ALA A 451 -0.11 -50.20 9.96
N GLY A 452 -1.28 -49.67 10.31
CA GLY A 452 -1.93 -49.87 11.60
C GLY A 452 -2.95 -51.02 11.66
N SER A 453 -3.33 -51.56 10.50
CA SER A 453 -4.10 -52.82 10.36
C SER A 453 -3.14 -54.00 10.47
#